data_AF-A0A0C2IY83-F1
#
_entry.id   AF-A0A0C2IY83-F1
#
_cell.length_a   1.000
_cell.length_b   1.000
_cell.length_c   1.000
_cell.angle_alpha   90.00
_cell.angle_beta   90.00
_cell.angle_gamma   90.00
#
_symmetry.space_group_name_H-M   'P 1'
#
loop_
_entity.id
_entity.type
_entity.pdbx_description
1 polymer ?
#
loop_
_entity_poly.entity_id
_entity_poly.type
_entity_poly.pdbx_seq_one_letter_code
_entity_poly.pdbx_strand_id
1 'polypeptide(L)'
;MWAIRDPESWWHVYEVLGISVENKRLFIFPQKFQVPHDIQTGTGIQLFDYLADWINEAFVTLGFKDVDVEVIGFTFSFPCLQKEINFGELIRWTKGYSATGVENQDAVAMLREACKKKSLNSHDFVLINDTAGTLLCAAFELEKCTVGVINWSWTNACYIEKISDVKSIKGQTNYESVIINAELGSFGEHNELDPYSTEFDSLVDKQSINSGQQTFEKMISGMNLGENVLIVIIRASDRGILFIRGTPKEMKEKSSFFTSIMSNVYFKAVFIQNFQA
;
A
#
# COMPACT_ATOMS: atom_id res chain seq x y z
N MET A 1 12.81 8.67 9.05
CA MET A 1 12.70 10.13 9.26
C MET A 1 11.44 10.59 8.54
N TRP A 2 10.33 10.80 9.26
CA TRP A 2 9.03 11.11 8.65
C TRP A 2 8.74 12.60 8.85
N ALA A 3 8.99 13.40 7.82
CA ALA A 3 8.55 14.79 7.77
C ALA A 3 7.27 14.85 6.93
N ILE A 4 6.15 15.17 7.58
CA ILE A 4 4.85 15.39 6.94
C ILE A 4 4.99 16.66 6.09
N ARG A 5 5.05 16.51 4.77
CA ARG A 5 4.92 17.61 3.81
C ARG A 5 3.92 17.22 2.74
N ASP A 6 2.78 17.91 2.79
CA ASP A 6 1.70 17.98 1.79
C ASP A 6 0.80 16.73 1.65
N PRO A 7 -0.49 16.74 2.06
CA PRO A 7 -1.39 15.57 1.98
C PRO A 7 -1.97 15.26 0.59
N GLU A 8 -1.93 16.17 -0.38
CA GLU A 8 -2.68 16.01 -1.64
C GLU A 8 -1.91 15.28 -2.75
N SER A 9 -0.59 15.15 -2.62
CA SER A 9 0.29 14.70 -3.72
C SER A 9 0.91 13.30 -3.58
N TRP A 10 0.78 12.62 -2.43
CA TRP A 10 1.46 11.33 -2.19
C TRP A 10 0.71 10.08 -2.65
N TRP A 11 -0.57 10.19 -2.97
CA TRP A 11 -1.42 9.03 -3.25
C TRP A 11 -0.96 8.22 -4.47
N HIS A 12 -0.04 8.76 -5.28
CA HIS A 12 0.46 8.15 -6.51
C HIS A 12 1.96 8.36 -6.75
N VAL A 13 2.78 8.54 -5.71
CA VAL A 13 4.25 8.63 -5.89
C VAL A 13 4.87 7.25 -5.77
N TYR A 14 5.48 6.80 -6.87
CA TYR A 14 6.21 5.55 -6.99
C TYR A 14 7.70 5.84 -7.00
N GLU A 15 8.51 4.83 -6.68
CA GLU A 15 9.96 4.96 -6.58
C GLU A 15 10.66 3.80 -7.29
N VAL A 16 11.72 4.12 -8.04
CA VAL A 16 12.78 3.16 -8.37
C VAL A 16 13.97 3.48 -7.47
N LEU A 17 14.49 2.46 -6.77
CA LEU A 17 15.56 2.64 -5.78
C LEU A 17 16.86 2.01 -6.28
N GLY A 18 17.92 2.82 -6.37
CA GLY A 18 19.29 2.30 -6.35
C GLY A 18 19.69 2.01 -4.92
N ILE A 19 20.04 0.76 -4.60
CA ILE A 19 20.44 0.36 -3.25
C ILE A 19 21.90 -0.12 -3.28
N SER A 20 22.75 0.48 -2.44
CA SER A 20 24.11 0.02 -2.17
C SER A 20 24.25 -0.36 -0.71
N VAL A 21 24.94 -1.46 -0.44
CA VAL A 21 25.25 -1.94 0.91
C VAL A 21 26.76 -1.91 1.10
N GLU A 22 27.25 -0.99 1.95
CA GLU A 22 28.69 -0.85 2.23
C GLU A 22 28.91 -0.92 3.74
N ASN A 23 29.78 -1.82 4.20
CA ASN A 23 30.13 -1.96 5.62
C ASN A 23 28.90 -2.06 6.55
N LYS A 24 27.89 -2.84 6.15
CA LYS A 24 26.60 -2.98 6.85
C LYS A 24 25.79 -1.67 6.97
N ARG A 25 25.97 -0.73 6.06
CA ARG A 25 25.15 0.47 5.93
C ARG A 25 24.43 0.48 4.59
N LEU A 26 23.16 0.87 4.63
CA LEU A 26 22.32 1.03 3.45
C LEU A 26 22.44 2.46 2.90
N PHE A 27 22.72 2.56 1.60
CA PHE A 27 22.64 3.80 0.84
C PHE A 27 21.54 3.64 -0.20
N ILE A 28 20.58 4.57 -0.19
CA ILE A 28 19.38 4.50 -1.03
C ILE A 28 19.33 5.75 -1.90
N PHE A 29 19.20 5.55 -3.21
CA PHE A 29 19.14 6.58 -4.23
C PHE A 29 17.77 6.51 -4.94
N PRO A 30 16.76 7.27 -4.46
CA PRO A 30 15.41 7.18 -5.00
C PRO A 30 15.24 8.03 -6.27
N GLN A 31 14.57 7.46 -7.27
CA GLN A 31 13.99 8.16 -8.41
C GLN A 31 12.47 8.09 -8.30
N LYS A 32 11.85 9.26 -8.06
CA LYS A 32 10.41 9.37 -7.85
C LYS A 32 9.69 9.64 -9.15
N PHE A 33 8.54 9.01 -9.31
CA PHE A 33 7.65 9.24 -10.42
C PHE A 33 6.19 9.10 -10.01
N GLN A 34 5.29 9.53 -10.88
CA GLN A 34 3.86 9.34 -10.71
C GLN A 34 3.33 8.42 -11.78
N VAL A 35 2.40 7.53 -11.44
CA VAL A 35 1.67 6.74 -12.42
C VAL A 35 0.34 7.47 -12.71
N PRO A 36 0.13 7.96 -13.93
CA PRO A 36 -1.12 8.63 -14.30
C PRO A 36 -2.35 7.73 -14.09
N HIS A 37 -3.49 8.31 -13.72
CA HIS A 37 -4.72 7.55 -13.43
C HIS A 37 -5.18 6.70 -14.64
N ASP A 38 -5.08 7.23 -15.85
CA ASP A 38 -5.40 6.51 -17.09
C ASP A 38 -4.50 5.28 -17.33
N ILE A 39 -3.27 5.29 -16.80
CA ILE A 39 -2.38 4.12 -16.78
C ILE A 39 -2.80 3.13 -15.69
N GLN A 40 -3.18 3.60 -14.49
CA GLN A 40 -3.65 2.76 -13.37
C GLN A 40 -4.94 1.99 -13.72
N THR A 41 -5.81 2.60 -14.54
CA THR A 41 -7.10 2.02 -14.95
C THR A 41 -7.11 1.55 -16.41
N GLY A 42 -5.94 1.54 -17.07
CA GLY A 42 -5.79 1.18 -18.48
C GLY A 42 -5.68 -0.32 -18.71
N THR A 43 -4.73 -0.74 -19.54
CA THR A 43 -4.36 -2.15 -19.75
C THR A 43 -3.12 -2.52 -18.95
N GLY A 44 -2.98 -3.80 -18.60
CA GLY A 44 -1.76 -4.32 -17.97
C GLY A 44 -0.52 -4.00 -18.80
N ILE A 45 -0.59 -4.14 -20.13
CA ILE A 45 0.52 -3.81 -21.03
C ILE A 45 0.94 -2.35 -20.86
N GLN A 46 0.00 -1.41 -20.87
CA GLN A 46 0.30 0.01 -20.65
C GLN A 46 0.95 0.25 -19.29
N LEU A 47 0.42 -0.37 -18.23
CA LEU A 47 0.95 -0.23 -16.87
C LEU A 47 2.39 -0.73 -16.77
N PHE A 48 2.65 -1.98 -17.17
CA PHE A 48 3.98 -2.58 -17.03
C PHE A 48 5.01 -1.98 -18.00
N ASP A 49 4.62 -1.60 -19.22
CA ASP A 49 5.52 -0.87 -20.13
C ASP A 49 5.87 0.51 -19.55
N TYR A 50 4.93 1.21 -18.92
CA TYR A 50 5.16 2.48 -18.22
C TYR A 50 6.11 2.33 -17.02
N LEU A 51 5.96 1.28 -16.22
CA LEU A 51 6.89 0.96 -15.13
C LEU A 51 8.30 0.65 -15.66
N ALA A 52 8.40 -0.11 -16.76
CA ALA A 52 9.68 -0.42 -17.38
C ALA A 52 10.40 0.81 -17.94
N ASP A 53 9.67 1.81 -18.43
CA ASP A 53 10.24 3.09 -18.86
C ASP A 53 10.94 3.82 -17.70
N TRP A 54 10.32 3.86 -16.53
CA TRP A 54 10.93 4.47 -15.33
C TRP A 54 12.10 3.67 -14.78
N ILE A 55 12.05 2.33 -14.84
CA ILE A 55 13.20 1.49 -14.49
C ILE A 55 14.37 1.78 -15.45
N ASN A 56 14.09 1.90 -16.75
CA ASN A 56 15.12 2.24 -17.74
C ASN A 56 15.73 3.63 -17.51
N GLU A 57 14.92 4.63 -17.19
CA GLU A 57 15.41 5.97 -16.81
C GLU A 57 16.29 5.92 -15.57
N ALA A 58 15.89 5.14 -14.55
CA ALA A 58 16.69 4.94 -13.35
C ALA A 58 18.01 4.21 -13.65
N PHE A 59 18.03 3.21 -14.54
CA PHE A 59 19.26 2.54 -14.96
C PHE A 59 20.26 3.52 -15.58
N VAL A 60 19.77 4.46 -16.40
CA VAL A 60 20.62 5.52 -16.98
C VAL A 60 21.11 6.48 -15.89
N THR A 61 20.20 6.98 -15.06
CA THR A 61 20.48 8.05 -14.09
C THR A 61 21.38 7.58 -12.94
N LEU A 62 21.22 6.33 -12.52
CA LEU A 62 21.98 5.71 -11.43
C LEU A 62 23.25 4.98 -11.93
N GLY A 63 23.50 4.96 -13.24
CA GLY A 63 24.72 4.37 -13.82
C GLY A 63 24.71 2.84 -13.95
N PHE A 64 23.53 2.21 -13.98
CA PHE A 64 23.37 0.75 -14.16
C PHE A 64 23.23 0.30 -15.63
N LYS A 65 23.24 1.22 -16.60
CA LYS A 65 23.01 0.90 -18.02
C LYS A 65 23.92 -0.22 -18.58
N ASP A 66 25.21 -0.18 -18.19
CA ASP A 66 26.22 -1.15 -18.63
C ASP A 66 26.57 -2.14 -17.50
N VAL A 67 25.76 -2.18 -16.44
CA VAL A 67 25.93 -3.10 -15.31
C VAL A 67 25.02 -4.31 -15.52
N ASP A 68 25.53 -5.47 -15.16
CA ASP A 68 24.76 -6.70 -15.14
C ASP A 68 24.05 -6.83 -13.79
N VAL A 69 22.77 -6.46 -13.74
CA VAL A 69 22.00 -6.45 -12.50
C VAL A 69 21.51 -7.86 -12.21
N GLU A 70 22.01 -8.48 -11.14
CA GLU A 70 21.66 -9.86 -10.80
C GLU A 70 20.16 -10.01 -10.48
N VAL A 71 19.60 -9.10 -9.66
CA VAL A 71 18.20 -9.17 -9.25
C VAL A 71 17.59 -7.78 -9.16
N ILE A 72 16.37 -7.61 -9.69
CA ILE A 72 15.50 -6.47 -9.41
C ILE A 72 14.48 -6.86 -8.34
N GLY A 73 14.48 -6.16 -7.21
CA GLY A 73 13.42 -6.26 -6.21
C GLY A 73 12.17 -5.52 -6.71
N PHE A 74 11.04 -6.23 -6.80
CA PHE A 74 9.75 -5.69 -7.18
C PHE A 74 8.81 -5.72 -5.98
N THR A 75 8.69 -4.57 -5.31
CA THR A 75 7.70 -4.38 -4.26
C THR A 75 6.33 -4.14 -4.89
N PHE A 76 5.47 -5.15 -4.85
CA PHE A 76 4.13 -5.09 -5.45
C PHE A 76 3.08 -5.25 -4.35
N SER A 77 2.61 -4.11 -3.83
CA SER A 77 1.73 -4.04 -2.67
C SER A 77 0.26 -4.34 -2.98
N PHE A 78 0.00 -5.46 -3.64
CA PHE A 78 -1.33 -5.98 -3.94
C PHE A 78 -1.45 -7.44 -3.49
N PRO A 79 -2.68 -7.93 -3.22
CA PRO A 79 -2.88 -9.33 -2.86
C PRO A 79 -2.45 -10.26 -4.00
N CYS A 80 -1.39 -11.04 -3.75
CA CYS A 80 -0.83 -11.98 -4.72
C CYS A 80 -0.78 -13.40 -4.15
N LEU A 81 -1.08 -14.38 -5.00
CA LEU A 81 -0.74 -15.78 -4.74
C LEU A 81 0.72 -16.00 -5.15
N GLN A 82 1.60 -15.98 -4.15
CA GLN A 82 3.03 -16.17 -4.34
C GLN A 82 3.41 -17.64 -4.10
N LYS A 83 3.79 -18.34 -5.18
CA LYS A 83 4.25 -19.75 -5.13
C LYS A 83 5.77 -19.85 -5.02
N GLU A 84 6.48 -18.87 -5.57
CA GLU A 84 7.94 -18.77 -5.60
C GLU A 84 8.35 -17.31 -5.39
N ILE A 85 9.61 -17.06 -5.01
CA ILE A 85 10.07 -15.69 -4.70
C ILE A 85 10.00 -14.76 -5.93
N ASN A 86 10.07 -15.32 -7.14
CA ASN A 86 10.08 -14.60 -8.43
C ASN A 86 8.78 -14.82 -9.24
N PHE A 87 7.67 -15.12 -8.55
CA PHE A 87 6.35 -15.33 -9.15
C PHE A 87 5.27 -14.72 -8.26
N GLY A 88 4.28 -14.03 -8.85
CA GLY A 88 3.09 -13.66 -8.10
C GLY A 88 1.89 -13.43 -8.97
N GLU A 89 0.90 -14.29 -8.81
CA GLU A 89 -0.39 -14.18 -9.47
C GLU A 89 -1.25 -13.14 -8.74
N LEU A 90 -1.60 -12.03 -9.39
CA LEU A 90 -2.47 -11.01 -8.78
C LEU A 90 -3.86 -11.62 -8.54
N ILE A 91 -4.34 -11.58 -7.30
CA ILE A 91 -5.67 -12.11 -6.95
C ILE A 91 -6.75 -11.10 -7.35
N ARG A 92 -6.59 -9.85 -6.92
CA ARG A 92 -7.51 -8.75 -7.20
C ARG A 92 -6.81 -7.40 -7.06
N TRP A 93 -7.23 -6.42 -7.84
CA TRP A 93 -6.81 -5.04 -7.63
C TRP A 93 -7.42 -4.45 -6.35
N THR A 94 -6.67 -3.54 -5.74
CA THR A 94 -7.09 -2.73 -4.60
C THR A 94 -6.62 -1.28 -4.81
N LYS A 95 -6.86 -0.39 -3.85
CA LYS A 95 -6.28 0.97 -3.84
C LYS A 95 -6.59 1.82 -5.09
N GLY A 96 -7.73 1.57 -5.75
CA GLY A 96 -8.18 2.31 -6.93
C GLY A 96 -7.59 1.85 -8.26
N TYR A 97 -6.74 0.83 -8.28
CA TYR A 97 -6.25 0.22 -9.52
C TYR A 97 -7.34 -0.61 -10.21
N SER A 98 -7.29 -0.65 -11.54
CA SER A 98 -8.20 -1.51 -12.32
C SER A 98 -7.63 -1.88 -13.69
N ALA A 99 -6.31 -1.93 -13.84
CA ALA A 99 -5.66 -2.25 -15.10
C ALA A 99 -6.09 -3.63 -15.61
N THR A 100 -6.64 -3.68 -16.81
CA THR A 100 -7.25 -4.89 -17.37
C THR A 100 -6.19 -5.92 -17.80
N GLY A 101 -6.51 -7.21 -17.65
CA GLY A 101 -5.62 -8.30 -18.06
C GLY A 101 -4.44 -8.56 -17.14
N VAL A 102 -4.51 -8.13 -15.86
CA VAL A 102 -3.48 -8.39 -14.84
C VAL A 102 -3.97 -9.35 -13.76
N GLU A 103 -5.24 -9.28 -13.36
CA GLU A 103 -5.81 -10.22 -12.38
C GLU A 103 -5.72 -11.66 -12.92
N ASN A 104 -5.31 -12.58 -12.05
CA ASN A 104 -4.97 -13.97 -12.35
C ASN A 104 -3.77 -14.15 -13.29
N GLN A 105 -2.93 -13.12 -13.47
CA GLN A 105 -1.67 -13.19 -14.22
C GLN A 105 -0.47 -13.00 -13.30
N ASP A 106 0.67 -13.54 -13.71
CA ASP A 106 1.95 -13.35 -13.01
C ASP A 106 2.52 -11.96 -13.26
N ALA A 107 2.41 -11.09 -12.25
CA ALA A 107 2.89 -9.71 -12.32
C ALA A 107 4.42 -9.64 -12.53
N VAL A 108 5.18 -10.63 -12.07
CA VAL A 108 6.64 -10.68 -12.28
C VAL A 108 6.94 -10.97 -13.73
N ALA A 109 6.25 -11.93 -14.35
CA ALA A 109 6.39 -12.20 -15.78
C ALA A 109 6.04 -10.97 -16.62
N MET A 110 4.95 -10.27 -16.30
CA MET A 110 4.55 -9.05 -17.02
C MET A 110 5.61 -7.94 -16.94
N LEU A 111 6.17 -7.69 -15.75
CA LEU A 111 7.24 -6.70 -15.59
C LEU A 111 8.52 -7.15 -16.31
N ARG A 112 8.88 -8.43 -16.20
CA ARG A 112 10.06 -9.02 -16.88
C ARG A 112 9.95 -8.87 -18.39
N GLU A 113 8.77 -9.12 -18.97
CA GLU A 113 8.53 -8.92 -20.41
C GLU A 113 8.66 -7.45 -20.81
N ALA A 114 8.08 -6.52 -20.04
CA ALA A 114 8.21 -5.09 -20.28
C ALA A 114 9.68 -4.63 -20.22
N CYS A 115 10.44 -5.06 -19.21
CA CYS A 115 11.87 -4.77 -19.08
C CYS A 115 12.70 -5.36 -20.23
N LYS A 116 12.36 -6.56 -20.72
CA LYS A 116 13.01 -7.16 -21.90
C LYS A 116 12.83 -6.33 -23.17
N LYS A 117 11.64 -5.75 -23.40
CA LYS A 117 11.40 -4.84 -24.55
C LYS A 117 12.30 -3.60 -24.51
N LYS A 118 12.76 -3.19 -23.33
CA LYS A 118 13.66 -2.05 -23.11
C LYS A 118 15.14 -2.47 -23.09
N SER A 119 15.44 -3.74 -23.33
CA SER A 119 16.81 -4.30 -23.27
C SER A 119 17.51 -4.05 -21.93
N LEU A 120 16.76 -4.09 -20.83
CA LEU A 120 17.33 -3.93 -19.48
C LEU A 120 18.14 -5.16 -19.08
N ASN A 121 19.36 -4.94 -18.63
CA ASN A 121 20.30 -5.99 -18.26
C ASN A 121 20.03 -6.45 -16.82
N SER A 122 19.04 -7.34 -16.67
CA SER A 122 18.66 -7.93 -15.38
C SER A 122 18.47 -9.45 -15.50
N HIS A 123 19.04 -10.22 -14.58
CA HIS A 123 18.98 -11.69 -14.62
C HIS A 123 17.69 -12.26 -14.01
N ASP A 124 17.27 -11.75 -12.86
CA ASP A 124 16.02 -12.18 -12.22
C ASP A 124 15.26 -11.06 -11.52
N PHE A 125 14.06 -11.38 -11.05
CA PHE A 125 13.17 -10.50 -10.33
C PHE A 125 12.73 -11.17 -9.05
N VAL A 126 12.61 -10.42 -7.96
CA VAL A 126 12.10 -10.92 -6.69
C VAL A 126 10.87 -10.12 -6.30
N LEU A 127 9.74 -10.79 -6.11
CA LEU A 127 8.50 -10.18 -5.67
C LEU A 127 8.44 -10.14 -4.15
N ILE A 128 8.19 -8.96 -3.61
CA ILE A 128 7.93 -8.77 -2.18
C ILE A 128 6.70 -7.87 -1.96
N ASN A 129 6.02 -8.09 -0.84
CA ASN A 129 5.02 -7.15 -0.34
C ASN A 129 5.70 -5.99 0.42
N ASP A 130 5.06 -4.82 0.51
CA ASP A 130 5.59 -3.66 1.23
C ASP A 130 5.83 -3.93 2.71
N THR A 131 4.95 -4.67 3.37
CA THR A 131 5.15 -5.08 4.77
C THR A 131 6.40 -5.94 4.93
N ALA A 132 6.64 -6.89 4.01
CA ALA A 132 7.82 -7.75 4.01
C ALA A 132 9.10 -6.94 3.75
N GLY A 133 9.09 -6.02 2.78
CA GLY A 133 10.19 -5.09 2.54
C GLY A 133 10.48 -4.22 3.77
N THR A 134 9.44 -3.75 4.46
CA THR A 134 9.55 -2.97 5.70
C THR A 134 10.21 -3.79 6.81
N LEU A 135 9.77 -5.03 7.01
CA LEU A 135 10.36 -5.97 7.96
C LEU A 135 11.83 -6.22 7.64
N LEU A 136 12.17 -6.56 6.39
CA LEU A 136 13.54 -6.86 5.98
C LEU A 136 14.47 -5.66 6.15
N CYS A 137 14.00 -4.46 5.81
CA CYS A 137 14.76 -3.22 6.00
C CYS A 137 15.03 -2.95 7.49
N ALA A 138 14.01 -3.10 8.35
CA ALA A 138 14.18 -2.94 9.79
C ALA A 138 15.07 -4.04 10.39
N ALA A 139 14.93 -5.29 9.96
CA ALA A 139 15.72 -6.42 10.41
C ALA A 139 17.21 -6.31 10.02
N PHE A 140 17.53 -5.59 8.95
CA PHE A 140 18.91 -5.28 8.56
C PHE A 140 19.64 -4.45 9.63
N GLU A 141 18.93 -3.53 10.30
CA GLU A 141 19.50 -2.70 11.37
C GLU A 141 19.24 -3.28 12.77
N LEU A 142 18.11 -3.97 12.95
CA LEU A 142 17.62 -4.46 14.23
C LEU A 142 17.36 -5.97 14.15
N GLU A 143 18.37 -6.76 14.53
CA GLU A 143 18.34 -8.24 14.44
C GLU A 143 17.12 -8.91 15.11
N LYS A 144 16.44 -8.23 16.04
CA LYS A 144 15.26 -8.73 16.75
C LYS A 144 13.92 -8.37 16.09
N CYS A 145 13.94 -7.64 14.97
CA CYS A 145 12.72 -7.26 14.27
C CYS A 145 12.10 -8.48 13.60
N THR A 146 10.86 -8.80 13.97
CA THR A 146 10.13 -9.99 13.50
C THR A 146 8.75 -9.67 12.92
N VAL A 147 8.33 -8.41 12.97
CA VAL A 147 7.04 -7.93 12.49
C VAL A 147 7.24 -6.64 11.67
N GLY A 148 6.66 -6.60 10.48
CA GLY A 148 6.56 -5.40 9.65
C GLY A 148 5.11 -4.93 9.64
N VAL A 149 4.88 -3.63 9.81
CA VAL A 149 3.52 -3.05 9.79
C VAL A 149 3.50 -1.84 8.88
N ILE A 150 2.53 -1.80 7.99
CA ILE A 150 2.16 -0.61 7.24
C ILE A 150 0.86 -0.10 7.86
N ASN A 151 0.87 1.14 8.34
CA ASN A 151 -0.33 1.84 8.79
C ASN A 151 -0.31 3.27 8.26
N TRP A 152 -0.89 3.44 7.07
CA TRP A 152 -0.93 4.71 6.34
C TRP A 152 -2.31 4.84 5.68
N SER A 153 -2.37 5.18 4.39
CA SER A 153 -3.58 5.12 3.57
C SER A 153 -4.26 3.74 3.63
N TRP A 154 -3.47 2.67 3.65
CA TRP A 154 -3.89 1.29 3.88
C TRP A 154 -3.23 0.72 5.13
N THR A 155 -3.73 -0.43 5.59
CA THR A 155 -3.18 -1.11 6.76
C THR A 155 -2.95 -2.58 6.48
N ASN A 156 -1.71 -3.03 6.72
CA ASN A 156 -1.32 -4.43 6.59
C ASN A 156 -0.16 -4.76 7.54
N ALA A 157 0.08 -6.04 7.79
CA ALA A 157 1.26 -6.50 8.50
C ALA A 157 1.79 -7.81 7.91
N CYS A 158 3.08 -8.04 8.15
CA CYS A 158 3.70 -9.34 8.00
C CYS A 158 4.49 -9.70 9.25
N TYR A 159 4.81 -10.98 9.40
CA TYR A 159 5.65 -11.46 10.48
C TYR A 159 6.46 -12.68 10.06
N ILE A 160 7.52 -12.97 10.80
CA ILE A 160 8.31 -14.20 10.63
C ILE A 160 7.60 -15.34 11.37
N GLU A 161 7.23 -16.38 10.65
CA GLU A 161 6.63 -17.60 11.19
C GLU A 161 7.57 -18.80 11.00
N LYS A 162 7.50 -19.77 11.91
CA LYS A 162 8.19 -21.05 11.73
C LYS A 162 7.52 -21.85 10.63
N ILE A 163 8.31 -22.41 9.73
CA ILE A 163 7.73 -23.21 8.63
C ILE A 163 6.94 -24.42 9.16
N SER A 164 7.34 -24.98 10.31
CA SER A 164 6.62 -26.08 10.96
C SER A 164 5.17 -25.77 11.31
N ASP A 165 4.83 -24.50 11.48
CA ASP A 165 3.50 -24.03 11.89
C ASP A 165 2.63 -23.65 10.67
N VAL A 166 3.22 -23.55 9.48
CA VAL A 166 2.55 -23.15 8.23
C VAL A 166 2.07 -24.37 7.44
N LYS A 167 0.84 -24.81 7.73
CA LYS A 167 0.23 -26.03 7.15
C LYS A 167 0.11 -26.04 5.61
N SER A 168 0.11 -24.88 4.97
CA SER A 168 -0.01 -24.76 3.51
C SER A 168 1.30 -25.10 2.79
N ILE A 169 2.46 -24.93 3.44
CA ILE A 169 3.75 -25.30 2.90
C ILE A 169 3.92 -26.80 3.06
N LYS A 170 4.00 -27.52 1.93
CA LYS A 170 4.17 -28.97 1.88
C LYS A 170 5.58 -29.31 1.38
N GLY A 171 6.12 -30.41 1.89
CA GLY A 171 7.44 -30.93 1.49
C GLY A 171 8.55 -30.57 2.47
N GLN A 172 9.75 -31.05 2.17
CA GLN A 172 10.95 -30.71 2.93
C GLN A 172 11.53 -29.39 2.40
N THR A 173 11.94 -28.53 3.31
CA THR A 173 12.66 -27.28 3.02
C THR A 173 13.85 -27.17 3.95
N ASN A 174 14.91 -26.51 3.47
CA ASN A 174 16.12 -26.24 4.25
C ASN A 174 16.01 -24.96 5.09
N TYR A 175 14.88 -24.25 5.00
CA TYR A 175 14.63 -23.03 5.76
C TYR A 175 13.85 -23.33 7.05
N GLU A 176 14.15 -22.60 8.13
CA GLU A 176 13.46 -22.77 9.43
C GLU A 176 12.25 -21.85 9.57
N SER A 177 12.23 -20.73 8.84
CA SER A 177 11.23 -19.67 8.97
C SER A 177 10.84 -19.10 7.61
N VAL A 178 9.66 -18.49 7.55
CA VAL A 178 9.07 -17.85 6.37
C VAL A 178 8.40 -16.55 6.78
N ILE A 179 8.41 -15.54 5.92
CA ILE A 179 7.62 -14.32 6.14
C ILE A 179 6.18 -14.59 5.70
N ILE A 180 5.24 -14.39 6.62
CA ILE A 180 3.80 -14.44 6.34
C ILE A 180 3.31 -13.02 6.15
N ASN A 181 2.92 -12.67 4.92
CA ASN A 181 2.09 -11.50 4.66
C ASN A 181 0.66 -11.84 5.07
N ALA A 182 0.14 -11.15 6.08
CA ALA A 182 -1.15 -11.49 6.67
C ALA A 182 -2.35 -10.91 5.88
N GLU A 183 -2.13 -9.89 5.04
CA GLU A 183 -3.21 -9.14 4.36
C GLU A 183 -4.35 -8.75 5.32
N LEU A 184 -3.95 -8.15 6.46
CA LEU A 184 -4.82 -7.87 7.62
C LEU A 184 -6.06 -7.04 7.28
N GLY A 185 -6.01 -6.24 6.22
CA GLY A 185 -7.12 -5.39 5.81
C GLY A 185 -8.43 -6.16 5.60
N SER A 186 -8.35 -7.42 5.16
CA SER A 186 -9.49 -8.31 4.92
C SER A 186 -10.12 -8.92 6.18
N PHE A 187 -9.50 -8.76 7.35
CA PHE A 187 -10.05 -9.29 8.59
C PHE A 187 -11.43 -8.68 8.87
N GLY A 188 -12.44 -9.51 9.17
CA GLY A 188 -13.83 -9.09 9.35
C GLY A 188 -14.71 -9.24 8.10
N GLU A 189 -14.17 -9.66 6.95
CA GLU A 189 -14.98 -9.99 5.75
C GLU A 189 -15.92 -11.19 5.97
N HIS A 190 -15.70 -12.02 7.00
CA HIS A 190 -16.57 -13.13 7.37
C HIS A 190 -17.24 -12.91 8.73
N ASN A 191 -17.56 -11.65 9.04
CA ASN A 191 -18.28 -11.22 10.26
C ASN A 191 -17.50 -11.41 11.57
N GLU A 192 -16.19 -11.62 11.51
CA GLU A 192 -15.35 -11.76 12.72
C GLU A 192 -15.32 -10.48 13.58
N LEU A 193 -15.60 -9.34 12.95
CA LEU A 193 -15.59 -8.02 13.58
C LEU A 193 -16.99 -7.46 13.89
N ASP A 194 -18.07 -8.19 13.59
CA ASP A 194 -19.45 -7.74 13.83
C ASP A 194 -19.71 -7.25 15.27
N PRO A 195 -19.20 -7.90 16.34
CA PRO A 195 -19.39 -7.41 17.70
C PRO A 195 -18.74 -6.05 17.99
N TYR A 196 -17.82 -5.61 17.15
CA TYR A 196 -17.05 -4.38 17.30
C TYR A 196 -17.40 -3.31 16.24
N SER A 197 -18.12 -3.70 15.19
CA SER A 197 -18.55 -2.82 14.11
C SER A 197 -19.75 -1.97 14.52
N THR A 198 -19.77 -0.71 14.10
CA THR A 198 -20.86 0.24 14.36
C THR A 198 -21.70 0.51 13.11
N GLU A 199 -22.80 1.25 13.28
CA GLU A 199 -23.58 1.75 12.14
C GLU A 199 -22.75 2.65 11.21
N PHE A 200 -21.69 3.29 11.72
CA PHE A 200 -20.83 4.18 10.95
C PHE A 200 -19.86 3.41 10.06
N ASP A 201 -19.21 2.38 10.60
CA ASP A 201 -18.33 1.49 9.83
C ASP A 201 -19.10 0.84 8.68
N SER A 202 -20.33 0.39 8.97
CA SER A 202 -21.25 -0.17 7.98
C SER A 202 -21.62 0.81 6.86
N LEU A 203 -21.73 2.11 7.17
CA LEU A 203 -22.02 3.15 6.18
C LEU A 203 -20.80 3.44 5.31
N VAL A 204 -19.60 3.56 5.91
CA VAL A 204 -18.33 3.71 5.16
C VAL A 204 -18.15 2.55 4.20
N ASP A 205 -18.36 1.31 4.67
CA ASP A 205 -18.22 0.13 3.83
C ASP A 205 -19.20 0.14 2.65
N LYS A 206 -20.49 0.36 2.90
CA LYS A 206 -21.53 0.40 1.84
C LYS A 206 -21.29 1.48 0.79
N GLN A 207 -20.67 2.58 1.18
CA GLN A 207 -20.37 3.70 0.27
C GLN A 207 -19.01 3.55 -0.43
N SER A 208 -18.19 2.58 -0.03
CA SER A 208 -16.88 2.32 -0.64
C SER A 208 -17.01 1.67 -2.02
N ILE A 209 -15.92 1.72 -2.80
CA ILE A 209 -15.84 1.06 -4.11
C ILE A 209 -15.90 -0.47 -3.96
N ASN A 210 -15.41 -0.98 -2.84
CA ASN A 210 -15.26 -2.40 -2.53
C ASN A 210 -16.10 -2.79 -1.31
N SER A 211 -17.42 -2.54 -1.36
CA SER A 211 -18.33 -2.90 -0.24
C SER A 211 -18.25 -4.39 0.11
N GLY A 212 -18.24 -4.69 1.40
CA GLY A 212 -18.06 -6.03 1.96
C GLY A 212 -16.62 -6.55 1.92
N GLN A 213 -15.63 -5.72 1.54
CA GLN A 213 -14.22 -6.08 1.49
C GLN A 213 -13.37 -5.12 2.32
N GLN A 214 -12.17 -5.52 2.72
CA GLN A 214 -11.22 -4.69 3.46
C GLN A 214 -11.81 -4.11 4.76
N THR A 215 -12.62 -4.91 5.48
CA THR A 215 -13.37 -4.48 6.68
C THR A 215 -12.45 -3.86 7.73
N PHE A 216 -11.40 -4.57 8.16
CA PHE A 216 -10.48 -4.06 9.16
C PHE A 216 -9.73 -2.81 8.70
N GLU A 217 -9.29 -2.78 7.44
CA GLU A 217 -8.63 -1.60 6.87
C GLU A 217 -9.53 -0.37 6.90
N LYS A 218 -10.83 -0.51 6.57
CA LYS A 218 -11.79 0.59 6.61
C LYS A 218 -12.04 1.15 8.02
N MET A 219 -11.82 0.34 9.05
CA MET A 219 -11.97 0.76 10.44
C MET A 219 -10.77 1.55 10.96
N ILE A 220 -9.56 1.37 10.39
CA ILE A 220 -8.32 1.87 11.01
C ILE A 220 -7.43 2.70 10.10
N SER A 221 -7.54 2.54 8.77
CA SER A 221 -6.58 3.14 7.85
C SER A 221 -6.82 4.63 7.69
N GLY A 222 -5.75 5.35 7.35
CA GLY A 222 -5.77 6.78 7.08
C GLY A 222 -6.62 7.18 5.88
N MET A 223 -6.96 6.27 4.96
CA MET A 223 -7.89 6.59 3.88
C MET A 223 -9.34 6.70 4.39
N ASN A 224 -9.70 5.94 5.42
CA ASN A 224 -11.09 5.80 5.86
C ASN A 224 -11.37 6.50 7.21
N LEU A 225 -10.35 6.75 8.02
CA LEU A 225 -10.52 7.34 9.35
C LEU A 225 -11.25 8.70 9.32
N GLY A 226 -10.93 9.53 8.34
CA GLY A 226 -11.58 10.82 8.16
C GLY A 226 -13.07 10.71 7.82
N GLU A 227 -13.43 9.77 6.94
CA GLU A 227 -14.82 9.52 6.55
C GLU A 227 -15.63 8.95 7.73
N ASN A 228 -15.05 8.02 8.50
CA ASN A 228 -15.67 7.49 9.72
C ASN A 228 -16.06 8.63 10.68
N VAL A 229 -15.14 9.56 10.92
CA VAL A 229 -15.40 10.72 11.79
C VAL A 229 -16.42 11.66 11.19
N LEU A 230 -16.35 11.89 9.87
CA LEU A 230 -17.30 12.75 9.18
C LEU A 230 -18.75 12.27 9.35
N ILE A 231 -18.99 10.98 9.16
CA ILE A 231 -20.34 10.39 9.32
C ILE A 231 -20.84 10.59 10.75
N VAL A 232 -19.98 10.42 11.76
CA VAL A 232 -20.33 10.69 13.17
C VAL A 232 -20.70 12.15 13.37
N ILE A 233 -19.93 13.09 12.81
CA ILE A 233 -20.19 14.53 12.89
C ILE A 233 -21.53 14.90 12.25
N ILE A 234 -21.81 14.37 11.05
CA ILE A 234 -23.09 14.58 10.35
C ILE A 234 -24.23 14.03 11.21
N ARG A 235 -24.11 12.81 11.74
CA ARG A 235 -25.13 12.19 12.59
C ARG A 235 -25.40 12.99 13.86
N ALA A 236 -24.36 13.50 14.49
CA ALA A 236 -24.48 14.36 15.67
C ALA A 236 -25.17 15.70 15.32
N SER A 237 -24.89 16.26 14.14
CA SER A 237 -25.54 17.49 13.69
C SER A 237 -27.01 17.31 13.34
N ASP A 238 -27.36 16.22 12.67
CA ASP A 238 -28.76 15.87 12.37
C ASP A 238 -29.59 15.67 13.64
N ARG A 239 -28.94 15.30 14.76
CA ARG A 239 -29.56 15.19 16.09
C ARG A 239 -29.54 16.50 16.89
N GLY A 240 -29.04 17.59 16.32
CA GLY A 240 -28.93 18.89 16.99
C GLY A 240 -27.86 18.97 18.08
N ILE A 241 -26.95 17.99 18.15
CA ILE A 241 -25.84 17.98 19.11
C ILE A 241 -24.71 18.90 18.63
N LEU A 242 -24.43 18.90 17.33
CA LEU A 242 -23.43 19.75 16.68
C LEU A 242 -24.08 20.67 15.65
N PHE A 243 -23.46 21.84 15.42
CA PHE A 243 -23.88 22.87 14.45
C PHE A 243 -25.36 23.29 14.56
N ILE A 244 -25.62 24.39 15.26
CA ILE A 244 -26.97 24.97 15.47
C ILE A 244 -27.70 25.25 14.14
N ARG A 245 -26.97 25.50 13.04
CA ARG A 245 -27.52 25.80 11.71
C ARG A 245 -27.43 24.61 10.72
N GLY A 246 -27.14 23.41 11.23
CA GLY A 246 -26.87 22.22 10.43
C GLY A 246 -25.43 22.15 9.92
N THR A 247 -25.03 20.97 9.45
CA THR A 247 -23.68 20.74 8.90
C THR A 247 -23.38 21.62 7.69
N PRO A 248 -22.20 22.28 7.64
CA PRO A 248 -21.74 23.01 6.45
C PRO A 248 -21.83 22.17 5.18
N LYS A 249 -22.19 22.79 4.05
CA LYS A 249 -22.45 22.06 2.80
C LYS A 249 -21.18 21.36 2.29
N GLU A 250 -20.05 22.03 2.39
CA GLU A 250 -18.73 21.57 1.97
C GLU A 250 -18.32 20.30 2.73
N MET A 251 -18.75 20.19 3.99
CA MET A 251 -18.47 19.04 4.84
C MET A 251 -19.36 17.83 4.50
N LYS A 252 -20.47 18.02 3.79
CA LYS A 252 -21.34 16.91 3.38
C LYS A 252 -20.84 16.18 2.13
N GLU A 253 -19.84 16.74 1.45
CA GLU A 253 -19.21 16.09 0.31
C GLU A 253 -18.38 14.89 0.79
N LYS A 254 -18.50 13.76 0.08
CA LYS A 254 -17.73 12.55 0.38
C LYS A 254 -16.23 12.83 0.28
N SER A 255 -15.43 12.28 1.19
CA SER A 255 -13.98 12.49 1.22
C SER A 255 -13.55 13.95 1.45
N SER A 256 -14.45 14.82 1.93
CA SER A 256 -14.10 16.21 2.31
C SER A 256 -13.30 16.29 3.61
N PHE A 257 -13.32 15.23 4.43
CA PHE A 257 -12.68 15.19 5.73
C PHE A 257 -11.43 14.31 5.72
N PHE A 258 -10.29 14.87 5.33
CA PHE A 258 -9.04 14.14 5.24
C PHE A 258 -8.46 13.78 6.62
N THR A 259 -7.69 12.69 6.69
CA THR A 259 -6.96 12.30 7.91
C THR A 259 -5.92 13.34 8.38
N SER A 260 -5.50 14.25 7.51
CA SER A 260 -4.71 15.42 7.91
C SER A 260 -5.51 16.34 8.85
N ILE A 261 -6.82 16.52 8.62
CA ILE A 261 -7.71 17.28 9.50
C ILE A 261 -7.79 16.59 10.86
N MET A 262 -7.95 15.27 10.89
CA MET A 262 -7.92 14.45 12.11
C MET A 262 -6.63 14.66 12.92
N SER A 263 -5.48 14.64 12.23
CA SER A 263 -4.18 14.90 12.84
C SER A 263 -4.09 16.31 13.42
N ASN A 264 -4.66 17.30 12.73
CA ASN A 264 -4.65 18.69 13.16
C ASN A 264 -5.51 18.97 14.41
N VAL A 265 -6.56 18.16 14.68
CA VAL A 265 -7.41 18.30 15.88
C VAL A 265 -6.58 18.22 17.17
N TYR A 266 -5.51 17.42 17.17
CA TYR A 266 -4.59 17.34 18.32
C TYR A 266 -3.85 18.65 18.60
N PHE A 267 -3.70 19.51 17.60
CA PHE A 267 -3.12 20.85 17.73
C PHE A 267 -4.22 21.91 17.59
N LYS A 268 -4.94 22.17 18.68
CA LYS A 268 -6.08 23.12 18.74
C LYS A 268 -5.88 24.42 17.93
N ALA A 269 -4.68 25.02 17.96
CA ALA A 269 -4.37 26.23 17.21
C ALA A 269 -4.37 26.03 15.68
N VAL A 270 -3.82 24.91 15.19
CA VAL A 270 -3.79 24.53 13.77
C VAL A 270 -5.21 24.20 13.29
N PHE A 271 -5.98 23.47 14.11
CA PHE A 271 -7.37 23.15 13.78
C PHE A 271 -8.23 24.41 13.62
N ILE A 272 -8.16 25.37 14.56
CA ILE A 272 -8.98 26.58 14.50
C ILE A 272 -8.65 27.43 13.26
N GLN A 273 -7.38 27.53 12.86
CA GLN A 273 -6.98 28.31 11.69
C GLN A 273 -7.59 27.81 10.37
N ASN A 274 -7.81 26.50 10.22
CA ASN A 274 -8.38 25.91 9.01
C ASN A 274 -9.89 26.20 8.83
N PHE A 275 -10.57 26.70 9.87
CA PHE A 275 -12.01 26.96 9.86
C PHE A 275 -12.35 28.41 10.27
N GLN A 276 -11.37 29.31 10.27
CA GLN A 276 -11.63 30.75 10.35
C GLN A 276 -11.92 31.28 8.94
N ALA A 277 -13.20 31.58 8.69
CA ALA A 277 -13.66 32.45 7.60
C ALA A 277 -13.66 33.91 8.06
#